data_AF-A0A3A5ZLV6-F1
#
_entry.id   AF-A0A3A5ZLV6-F1
#
_cell.length_a   1.000
_cell.length_b   1.000
_cell.length_c   1.000
_cell.angle_alpha   90.00
_cell.angle_beta   90.00
_cell.angle_gamma   90.00
#
_symmetry.space_group_name_H-M   'P 1'
#
loop_
_entity.id
_entity.type
_entity.pdbx_description
1 polymer ?
#
loop_
_entity_poly.entity_id
_entity_poly.type
_entity_poly.pdbx_seq_one_letter_code
_entity_poly.pdbx_strand_id
1 'polypeptide(L)'
;MNYLTDKILRGTHRLYVNHYGSYLKPIDSIMDPEKASNIIYQQLKSDSPSMVARYGSTEILCVNNYLGIKKYKHNIIDYITDKIPQFWWNQIGIYNMQHLSGFFPLTELNLERFGELMIEDSKHVDILGSWRIEERRLIDINKVKTIQLLLLEPYHAKHPWSRVLKGKKVLVIHPFAETIQHQYEQKRTLLFKNPDVLPEFQLETIKAVQSLGGQSPFNTWFDALEYMKDEIDKRDYDIALIGCGAYGFPLAAHVKRTGKKAVHLGGALQLLFGIKGKRWINPYYGKVFLPFLKENYYNNLMNEFWVYPSESERPSNAANVEGACYW
;
A
#
# COMPACT_ATOMS: atom_id res chain seq x y z
N MET A 1 -25.08 -1.62 17.85
CA MET A 1 -25.89 -0.49 17.34
C MET A 1 -26.97 -1.06 16.44
N ASN A 2 -28.25 -0.67 16.56
CA ASN A 2 -29.26 -1.12 15.59
C ASN A 2 -29.08 -0.41 14.24
N TYR A 3 -29.63 -0.98 13.16
CA TYR A 3 -29.46 -0.50 11.79
C TYR A 3 -29.95 0.93 11.56
N LEU A 4 -31.07 1.30 12.18
CA LEU A 4 -31.67 2.62 12.01
C LEU A 4 -30.79 3.70 12.66
N THR A 5 -30.33 3.47 13.89
CA THR A 5 -29.43 4.38 14.60
C THR A 5 -28.11 4.54 13.85
N ASP A 6 -27.53 3.45 13.34
CA ASP A 6 -26.32 3.49 12.50
C ASP A 6 -26.50 4.36 11.24
N LYS A 7 -27.62 4.21 10.53
CA LYS A 7 -27.94 5.04 9.36
C LYS A 7 -28.13 6.51 9.72
N ILE A 8 -28.87 6.81 10.78
CA ILE A 8 -29.10 8.20 11.22
C ILE A 8 -27.78 8.85 11.59
N LEU A 9 -26.96 8.22 12.43
CA LEU A 9 -25.70 8.78 12.89
C LEU A 9 -24.72 9.02 11.74
N ARG A 10 -24.54 8.04 10.83
CA ARG A 10 -23.68 8.23 9.65
C ARG A 10 -24.21 9.31 8.71
N GLY A 11 -25.52 9.39 8.53
CA GLY A 11 -26.18 10.43 7.73
C GLY A 11 -25.93 11.82 8.31
N THR A 12 -26.16 11.99 9.61
CA THR A 12 -25.93 13.26 10.32
C THR A 12 -24.46 13.65 10.31
N HIS A 13 -23.54 12.72 10.58
CA HIS A 13 -22.10 12.95 10.47
C HIS A 13 -21.72 13.44 9.06
N ARG A 14 -22.18 12.76 8.01
CA ARG A 14 -21.90 13.15 6.63
C ARG A 14 -22.43 14.55 6.30
N LEU A 15 -23.66 14.88 6.73
CA LEU A 15 -24.23 16.22 6.53
C LEU A 15 -23.41 17.28 7.28
N TYR A 16 -22.99 16.99 8.52
CA TYR A 16 -22.14 17.88 9.31
C TYR A 16 -20.80 18.12 8.60
N VAL A 17 -20.07 17.07 8.22
CA VAL A 17 -18.78 17.17 7.55
C VAL A 17 -18.89 17.88 6.20
N ASN A 18 -19.98 17.66 5.44
CA ASN A 18 -20.20 18.38 4.18
C ASN A 18 -20.43 19.89 4.38
N HIS A 19 -21.07 20.29 5.48
CA HIS A 19 -21.40 21.70 5.74
C HIS A 19 -20.28 22.44 6.47
N TYR A 20 -19.66 21.81 7.47
CA TYR A 20 -18.65 22.42 8.36
C TYR A 20 -17.21 21.97 8.05
N GLY A 21 -17.02 20.98 7.19
CA GLY A 21 -15.73 20.36 6.88
C GLY A 21 -15.36 19.23 7.86
N SER A 22 -14.33 18.46 7.49
CA SER A 22 -13.75 17.43 8.37
C SER A 22 -12.95 18.06 9.51
N TYR A 23 -13.01 17.43 10.68
CA TYR A 23 -12.22 17.80 11.85
C TYR A 23 -10.73 17.56 11.57
N LEU A 24 -10.40 16.38 11.05
CA LEU A 24 -9.08 16.13 10.51
C LEU A 24 -8.89 16.95 9.24
N LYS A 25 -7.67 17.40 8.99
CA LYS A 25 -7.29 18.06 7.74
C LYS A 25 -6.47 17.09 6.88
N PRO A 26 -6.35 17.28 5.56
CA PRO A 26 -5.38 16.52 4.77
C PRO A 26 -3.96 16.73 5.30
N ILE A 27 -3.09 15.72 5.18
CA ILE A 27 -1.67 15.86 5.55
C ILE A 27 -0.93 16.59 4.44
N ASP A 28 -0.23 17.68 4.79
CA ASP A 28 0.63 18.37 3.84
C ASP A 28 1.73 17.42 3.37
N SER A 29 1.73 17.13 2.08
CA SER A 29 2.60 16.13 1.48
C SER A 29 3.47 16.77 0.41
N ILE A 30 4.66 16.22 0.20
CA ILE A 30 5.53 16.64 -0.89
C ILE A 30 4.88 16.27 -2.22
N MET A 31 4.68 17.28 -3.08
CA MET A 31 4.03 17.17 -4.39
C MET A 31 5.01 17.28 -5.58
N ASP A 32 6.26 17.65 -5.32
CA ASP A 32 7.29 17.77 -6.36
C ASP A 32 7.98 16.40 -6.60
N PRO A 33 7.98 15.86 -7.83
CA PRO A 33 8.55 14.54 -8.13
C PRO A 33 10.04 14.41 -7.83
N GLU A 34 10.85 15.42 -8.17
CA GLU A 34 12.30 15.37 -7.93
C GLU A 34 12.60 15.39 -6.43
N LYS A 35 11.92 16.25 -5.67
CA LYS A 35 12.05 16.35 -4.23
C LYS A 35 11.60 15.06 -3.53
N ALA A 36 10.46 14.50 -3.93
CA ALA A 36 9.97 13.24 -3.41
C ALA A 36 10.98 12.10 -3.64
N SER A 37 11.44 11.97 -4.89
CA SER A 37 12.44 10.99 -5.29
C SER A 37 13.76 11.18 -4.53
N ASN A 38 14.26 12.40 -4.38
CA ASN A 38 15.48 12.67 -3.63
C ASN A 38 15.34 12.29 -2.15
N ILE A 39 14.20 12.56 -1.51
CA ILE A 39 13.97 12.20 -0.11
C ILE A 39 14.01 10.68 0.09
N ILE A 40 13.32 9.93 -0.79
CA ILE A 40 13.35 8.46 -0.76
C ILE A 40 14.78 7.95 -1.00
N TYR A 41 15.48 8.52 -1.99
CA TYR A 41 16.86 8.16 -2.31
C TYR A 41 17.79 8.36 -1.11
N GLN A 42 17.76 9.52 -0.45
CA GLN A 42 18.66 9.78 0.69
C GLN A 42 18.36 8.84 1.86
N GLN A 43 17.09 8.57 2.14
CA GLN A 43 16.68 7.62 3.17
C GLN A 43 17.25 6.22 2.89
N LEU A 44 17.06 5.71 1.67
CA LEU A 44 17.51 4.37 1.28
C LEU A 44 19.04 4.26 1.10
N LYS A 45 19.72 5.38 0.80
CA LYS A 45 21.17 5.44 0.72
C LYS A 45 21.84 5.40 2.09
N SER A 46 21.16 5.88 3.13
CA SER A 46 21.71 5.90 4.49
C SER A 46 21.97 4.48 5.02
N ASP A 47 22.84 4.36 6.03
CA ASP A 47 23.11 3.06 6.65
C ASP A 47 21.95 2.57 7.52
N SER A 48 21.02 3.45 7.89
CA SER A 48 19.91 3.13 8.80
C SER A 48 18.86 2.21 8.16
N PRO A 49 18.25 1.30 8.94
CA PRO A 49 17.03 0.60 8.54
C PRO A 49 15.94 1.61 8.19
N SER A 50 15.12 1.30 7.19
CA SER A 50 14.15 2.27 6.65
C SER A 50 12.86 1.62 6.21
N MET A 51 11.74 2.31 6.38
CA MET A 51 10.42 1.90 5.92
C MET A 51 9.77 3.04 5.13
N VAL A 52 9.70 2.85 3.82
CA VAL A 52 8.90 3.66 2.90
C VAL A 52 7.62 2.87 2.63
N ALA A 53 6.46 3.40 2.99
CA ALA A 53 5.22 2.63 2.94
C ALA A 53 3.99 3.45 2.59
N ARG A 54 2.87 2.75 2.35
CA ARG A 54 1.54 3.33 2.16
C ARG A 54 0.49 2.46 2.83
N TYR A 55 -0.58 3.08 3.34
CA TYR A 55 -1.77 2.33 3.77
C TYR A 55 -2.70 2.05 2.60
N GLY A 56 -3.48 0.99 2.72
CA GLY A 56 -4.60 0.73 1.82
C GLY A 56 -5.88 1.27 2.41
N SER A 57 -6.84 1.56 1.52
CA SER A 57 -8.11 2.19 1.91
C SER A 57 -8.86 1.33 2.90
N THR A 58 -9.00 0.05 2.59
CA THR A 58 -9.76 -0.90 3.41
C THR A 58 -9.07 -1.14 4.75
N GLU A 59 -7.75 -1.27 4.72
CA GLU A 59 -6.89 -1.52 5.87
C GLU A 59 -6.98 -0.33 6.83
N ILE A 60 -6.78 0.90 6.36
CA ILE A 60 -6.79 2.08 7.25
C ILE A 60 -8.18 2.40 7.81
N LEU A 61 -9.24 2.13 7.05
CA LEU A 61 -10.62 2.26 7.52
C LEU A 61 -10.92 1.26 8.63
N CYS A 62 -10.44 0.02 8.50
CA CYS A 62 -10.55 -0.99 9.57
C CYS A 62 -9.83 -0.53 10.84
N VAL A 63 -8.59 -0.04 10.73
CA VAL A 63 -7.82 0.46 11.89
C VAL A 63 -8.51 1.67 12.53
N ASN A 64 -9.05 2.60 11.73
CA ASN A 64 -9.78 3.76 12.26
C ASN A 64 -11.06 3.35 12.99
N ASN A 65 -11.76 2.33 12.49
CA ASN A 65 -12.93 1.79 13.18
C ASN A 65 -12.54 1.11 14.49
N TYR A 66 -11.46 0.32 14.51
CA TYR A 66 -10.89 -0.26 15.73
C TYR A 66 -10.54 0.82 16.76
N LEU A 67 -9.86 1.91 16.34
CA LEU A 67 -9.52 3.02 17.21
C LEU A 67 -10.78 3.60 17.87
N GLY A 68 -11.83 3.87 17.10
CA GLY A 68 -13.10 4.40 17.62
C GLY A 68 -13.72 3.49 18.67
N ILE A 69 -13.71 2.19 18.41
CA ILE A 69 -14.30 1.18 19.30
C ILE A 69 -13.49 1.04 20.61
N LYS A 70 -12.16 0.98 20.53
CA LYS A 70 -11.31 0.54 21.66
C LYS A 70 -10.48 1.63 22.33
N LYS A 71 -10.15 2.70 21.61
CA LYS A 71 -9.19 3.73 22.09
C LYS A 71 -9.84 5.07 22.40
N TYR A 72 -11.00 5.38 21.81
CA TYR A 72 -11.73 6.61 22.07
C TYR A 72 -12.86 6.41 23.08
N LYS A 73 -13.14 7.44 23.87
CA LYS A 73 -14.37 7.50 24.67
C LYS A 73 -15.56 7.67 23.73
N HIS A 74 -16.55 6.79 23.84
CA HIS A 74 -17.72 6.80 22.96
C HIS A 74 -18.58 8.03 23.24
N ASN A 75 -18.74 8.87 22.23
CA ASN A 75 -19.54 10.08 22.30
C ASN A 75 -20.19 10.38 20.95
N ILE A 76 -21.52 10.47 20.92
CA ILE A 76 -22.28 10.69 19.69
C ILE A 76 -21.98 12.05 19.06
N ILE A 77 -21.85 13.11 19.86
CA ILE A 77 -21.59 14.47 19.37
C ILE A 77 -20.18 14.53 18.77
N ASP A 78 -19.18 13.98 19.45
CA ASP A 78 -17.81 13.96 18.94
C ASP A 78 -17.68 13.13 17.66
N TYR A 79 -18.48 12.05 17.52
CA TYR A 79 -18.56 11.31 16.26
C TYR A 79 -19.23 12.13 15.15
N ILE A 80 -20.39 12.75 15.42
CA ILE A 80 -21.09 13.60 14.45
C ILE A 80 -20.19 14.75 13.97
N THR A 81 -19.41 15.32 14.89
CA THR A 81 -18.47 16.42 14.61
C THR A 81 -17.09 15.97 14.12
N ASP A 82 -16.92 14.69 13.77
CA ASP A 82 -15.70 14.08 13.19
C ASP A 82 -14.45 14.09 14.10
N LYS A 83 -14.61 14.46 15.38
CA LYS A 83 -13.52 14.47 16.37
C LYS A 83 -13.06 13.05 16.71
N ILE A 84 -13.98 12.10 16.71
CA ILE A 84 -13.67 10.68 16.94
C ILE A 84 -14.17 9.83 15.76
N PRO A 85 -13.47 8.74 15.42
CA PRO A 85 -13.94 7.81 14.40
C PRO A 85 -15.15 7.01 14.89
N GLN A 86 -15.79 6.30 13.96
CA GLN A 86 -16.93 5.42 14.26
C GLN A 86 -16.57 4.40 15.35
N PHE A 87 -17.36 4.36 16.42
CA PHE A 87 -17.10 3.56 17.63
C PHE A 87 -17.96 2.29 17.76
N TRP A 88 -18.52 1.83 16.64
CA TRP A 88 -19.13 0.50 16.48
C TRP A 88 -18.67 -0.09 15.16
N TRP A 89 -18.67 -1.42 15.03
CA TRP A 89 -18.20 -2.09 13.82
C TRP A 89 -19.03 -1.72 12.58
N ASN A 90 -18.33 -1.24 11.54
CA ASN A 90 -18.91 -0.95 10.23
C ASN A 90 -18.95 -2.23 9.39
N GLN A 91 -20.14 -2.79 9.23
CA GLN A 91 -20.34 -4.04 8.49
C GLN A 91 -19.82 -3.98 7.03
N ILE A 92 -19.91 -2.82 6.36
CA ILE A 92 -19.37 -2.65 5.00
C ILE A 92 -17.84 -2.66 5.02
N GLY A 93 -17.23 -1.98 6.00
CA GLY A 93 -15.77 -1.98 6.18
C GLY A 93 -15.24 -3.37 6.49
N ILE A 94 -15.91 -4.10 7.38
CA ILE A 94 -15.62 -5.49 7.73
C ILE A 94 -15.72 -6.38 6.49
N TYR A 95 -16.81 -6.29 5.73
CA TYR A 95 -16.98 -7.05 4.49
C TYR A 95 -15.82 -6.81 3.49
N ASN A 96 -15.43 -5.55 3.33
CA ASN A 96 -14.34 -5.15 2.44
C ASN A 96 -12.97 -5.68 2.89
N MET A 97 -12.74 -5.87 4.19
CA MET A 97 -11.49 -6.48 4.69
C MET A 97 -11.29 -7.89 4.12
N GLN A 98 -12.32 -8.72 4.05
CA GLN A 98 -12.20 -10.04 3.43
C GLN A 98 -12.15 -9.97 1.91
N HIS A 99 -13.02 -9.18 1.28
CA HIS A 99 -13.25 -9.27 -0.16
C HIS A 99 -12.23 -8.48 -0.98
N LEU A 100 -11.74 -7.36 -0.47
CA LEU A 100 -10.77 -6.49 -1.16
C LEU A 100 -9.36 -6.61 -0.58
N SER A 101 -9.24 -6.83 0.73
CA SER A 101 -7.94 -7.00 1.42
C SER A 101 -7.53 -8.45 1.62
N GLY A 102 -8.42 -9.42 1.36
CA GLY A 102 -8.11 -10.84 1.54
C GLY A 102 -7.86 -11.22 2.99
N PHE A 103 -8.49 -10.55 3.95
CA PHE A 103 -8.38 -10.84 5.38
C PHE A 103 -9.29 -12.01 5.79
N PHE A 104 -8.77 -12.96 6.54
CA PHE A 104 -9.50 -14.17 6.96
C PHE A 104 -8.92 -14.77 8.26
N PRO A 105 -9.71 -15.53 9.03
CA PRO A 105 -11.16 -15.53 9.01
C PRO A 105 -11.69 -14.21 9.57
N LEU A 106 -12.82 -13.76 9.02
CA LEU A 106 -13.42 -12.47 9.34
C LEU A 106 -14.18 -12.53 10.67
N THR A 107 -13.44 -12.32 11.77
CA THR A 107 -13.97 -12.25 13.14
C THR A 107 -13.60 -10.91 13.77
N GLU A 108 -14.43 -10.41 14.69
CA GLU A 108 -14.13 -9.17 15.41
C GLU A 108 -12.79 -9.26 16.15
N LEU A 109 -12.50 -10.40 16.81
CA LEU A 109 -11.23 -10.64 17.49
C LEU A 109 -10.01 -10.49 16.55
N ASN A 110 -10.10 -11.06 15.33
CA ASN A 110 -9.02 -10.93 14.36
C ASN A 110 -8.88 -9.51 13.82
N LEU A 111 -9.99 -8.79 13.63
CA LEU A 111 -9.98 -7.39 13.22
C LEU A 111 -9.36 -6.49 14.30
N GLU A 112 -9.60 -6.79 15.58
CA GLU A 112 -8.95 -6.12 16.71
C GLU A 112 -7.44 -6.37 16.68
N ARG A 113 -7.03 -7.62 16.54
CA ARG A 113 -5.61 -8.00 16.41
C ARG A 113 -4.93 -7.34 15.20
N PHE A 114 -5.65 -7.18 14.09
CA PHE A 114 -5.17 -6.45 12.91
C PHE A 114 -5.00 -4.96 13.20
N GLY A 115 -5.98 -4.35 13.87
CA GLY A 115 -5.91 -2.95 14.30
C GLY A 115 -4.70 -2.67 15.18
N GLU A 116 -4.44 -3.55 16.16
CA GLU A 116 -3.28 -3.47 17.06
C GLU A 116 -1.97 -3.61 16.31
N LEU A 117 -1.84 -4.65 15.47
CA LEU A 117 -0.67 -4.86 14.63
C LEU A 117 -0.35 -3.63 13.78
N MET A 118 -1.35 -3.11 13.07
CA MET A 118 -1.16 -1.95 12.19
C MET A 118 -0.75 -0.71 12.97
N ILE A 119 -1.31 -0.45 14.16
CA ILE A 119 -0.92 0.68 15.01
C ILE A 119 0.53 0.55 15.47
N GLU A 120 0.96 -0.64 15.88
CA GLU A 120 2.35 -0.88 16.26
C GLU A 120 3.30 -0.74 15.07
N ASP A 121 2.93 -1.32 13.92
CA ASP A 121 3.71 -1.23 12.68
C ASP A 121 3.80 0.21 12.14
N SER A 122 2.78 1.04 12.41
CA SER A 122 2.76 2.46 12.02
C SER A 122 3.90 3.26 12.66
N LYS A 123 4.39 2.83 13.84
CA LYS A 123 5.51 3.48 14.54
C LYS A 123 6.85 3.34 13.81
N HIS A 124 6.94 2.40 12.86
CA HIS A 124 8.15 2.13 12.11
C HIS A 124 8.26 2.93 10.80
N VAL A 125 7.21 3.63 10.35
CA VAL A 125 7.24 4.35 9.07
C VAL A 125 8.18 5.57 9.13
N ASP A 126 9.10 5.68 8.17
CA ASP A 126 9.95 6.87 8.00
C ASP A 126 9.37 7.81 6.94
N ILE A 127 8.90 7.22 5.83
CA ILE A 127 8.30 7.92 4.70
C ILE A 127 6.95 7.29 4.39
N LEU A 128 5.88 8.09 4.44
CA LEU A 128 4.53 7.68 4.10
C LEU A 128 4.10 8.26 2.75
N GLY A 129 3.69 7.38 1.83
CA GLY A 129 2.87 7.73 0.67
C GLY A 129 1.45 8.04 1.12
N SER A 130 1.16 9.33 1.32
CA SER A 130 -0.08 9.83 1.88
C SER A 130 -1.16 10.01 0.81
N TRP A 131 -2.38 9.57 1.14
CA TRP A 131 -3.57 9.77 0.31
C TRP A 131 -4.89 9.67 1.08
N ARG A 132 -4.84 9.34 2.37
CA ARG A 132 -5.99 9.14 3.24
C ARG A 132 -5.93 10.09 4.44
N ILE A 133 -7.04 10.74 4.75
CA ILE A 133 -7.10 11.66 5.90
C ILE A 133 -6.97 10.92 7.23
N GLU A 134 -7.38 9.65 7.23
CA GLU A 134 -7.33 8.71 8.34
C GLU A 134 -5.91 8.45 8.86
N GLU A 135 -4.89 8.71 8.04
CA GLU A 135 -3.46 8.58 8.38
C GLU A 135 -3.07 9.45 9.57
N ARG A 136 -3.73 10.61 9.75
CA ARG A 136 -3.47 11.52 10.87
C ARG A 136 -3.70 10.90 12.25
N ARG A 137 -4.47 9.81 12.33
CA ARG A 137 -4.70 9.10 13.59
C ARG A 137 -3.61 8.07 13.91
N LEU A 138 -2.74 7.75 12.96
CA LEU A 138 -1.75 6.66 13.06
C LEU A 138 -0.30 7.13 13.08
N ILE A 139 -0.01 8.29 12.47
CA ILE A 139 1.36 8.78 12.37
C ILE A 139 1.55 10.11 13.09
N ASP A 140 2.77 10.31 13.62
CA ASP A 140 3.25 11.61 14.07
C ASP A 140 3.81 12.39 12.86
N ILE A 141 3.04 13.35 12.37
CA ILE A 141 3.37 14.16 11.19
C ILE A 141 4.66 14.98 11.37
N ASN A 142 5.15 15.16 12.60
CA ASN A 142 6.41 15.87 12.84
C ASN A 142 7.62 14.94 12.67
N LYS A 143 7.42 13.63 12.74
CA LYS A 143 8.47 12.61 12.64
C LYS A 143 8.49 11.92 11.27
N VAL A 144 7.32 11.67 10.71
CA VAL A 144 7.17 10.95 9.43
C VAL A 144 7.19 11.93 8.26
N LYS A 145 8.03 11.67 7.26
CA LYS A 145 8.00 12.43 6.00
C LYS A 145 6.82 11.96 5.15
N THR A 146 6.03 12.89 4.66
CA THR A 146 4.82 12.60 3.89
C THR A 146 4.99 13.02 2.43
N ILE A 147 4.79 12.08 1.53
CA ILE A 147 4.90 12.25 0.08
C ILE A 147 3.56 11.87 -0.54
N GLN A 148 3.13 12.56 -1.60
CA GLN A 148 1.93 12.14 -2.31
C GLN A 148 2.06 10.69 -2.81
N LEU A 149 1.06 9.84 -2.57
CA LEU A 149 1.13 8.39 -2.83
C LEU A 149 1.77 7.97 -4.15
N LEU A 150 1.35 8.56 -5.28
CA LEU A 150 1.86 8.18 -6.60
C LEU A 150 3.32 8.58 -6.78
N LEU A 151 3.81 9.60 -6.08
CA LEU A 151 5.23 9.97 -6.11
C LEU A 151 6.16 8.99 -5.37
N LEU A 152 5.62 7.93 -4.76
CA LEU A 152 6.44 6.77 -4.40
C LEU A 152 6.93 6.01 -5.64
N GLU A 153 6.21 6.11 -6.76
CA GLU A 153 6.56 5.45 -8.02
C GLU A 153 7.80 6.16 -8.64
N PRO A 154 8.89 5.41 -8.94
CA PRO A 154 10.18 6.05 -9.26
C PRO A 154 10.20 6.79 -10.60
N TYR A 155 9.40 6.37 -11.58
CA TYR A 155 9.45 6.86 -12.96
C TYR A 155 8.86 8.27 -13.17
N HIS A 156 8.34 8.92 -12.13
CA HIS A 156 7.89 10.31 -12.21
C HIS A 156 9.03 11.32 -12.17
N ALA A 157 10.21 10.93 -11.67
CA ALA A 157 11.38 11.78 -11.57
C ALA A 157 12.42 11.47 -12.67
N LYS A 158 13.13 12.50 -13.11
CA LYS A 158 14.34 12.41 -13.94
C LYS A 158 15.46 11.68 -13.21
N HIS A 159 15.61 11.92 -11.89
CA HIS A 159 16.53 11.19 -11.03
C HIS A 159 15.74 10.26 -10.09
N PRO A 160 15.30 9.09 -10.57
CA PRO A 160 14.45 8.17 -9.81
C PRO A 160 15.19 7.65 -8.58
N TRP A 161 14.48 7.49 -7.46
CA TRP A 161 15.07 7.02 -6.20
C TRP A 161 15.62 5.60 -6.34
N SER A 162 15.01 4.80 -7.22
CA SER A 162 15.37 3.41 -7.50
C SER A 162 16.78 3.25 -8.06
N ARG A 163 17.44 4.33 -8.52
CA ARG A 163 18.88 4.31 -8.82
C ARG A 163 19.75 3.83 -7.65
N VAL A 164 19.28 3.96 -6.41
CA VAL A 164 19.95 3.43 -5.20
C VAL A 164 20.04 1.89 -5.19
N LEU A 165 19.18 1.21 -5.95
CA LEU A 165 19.16 -0.25 -6.04
C LEU A 165 20.36 -0.78 -6.83
N LYS A 166 21.06 0.04 -7.62
CA LYS A 166 22.15 -0.39 -8.49
C LYS A 166 23.21 -1.19 -7.72
N GLY A 167 23.45 -2.42 -8.16
CA GLY A 167 24.42 -3.35 -7.56
C GLY A 167 24.04 -3.89 -6.17
N LYS A 168 22.81 -3.68 -5.70
CA LYS A 168 22.31 -4.21 -4.42
C LYS A 168 21.71 -5.61 -4.54
N LYS A 169 21.57 -6.28 -3.42
CA LYS A 169 20.68 -7.46 -3.28
C LYS A 169 19.26 -6.98 -3.00
N VAL A 170 18.35 -7.21 -3.94
CA VAL A 170 16.97 -6.74 -3.87
C VAL A 170 16.03 -7.92 -3.79
N LEU A 171 15.27 -7.98 -2.69
CA LEU A 171 14.23 -8.97 -2.49
C LEU A 171 12.87 -8.39 -2.90
N VAL A 172 12.18 -9.02 -3.85
CA VAL A 172 10.85 -8.59 -4.28
C VAL A 172 9.79 -9.54 -3.74
N ILE A 173 8.84 -9.02 -2.96
CA ILE A 173 7.69 -9.77 -2.45
C ILE A 173 6.44 -9.32 -3.21
N HIS A 174 5.96 -10.18 -4.11
CA HIS A 174 4.84 -9.88 -4.99
C HIS A 174 4.10 -11.16 -5.42
N PRO A 175 2.78 -11.12 -5.69
CA PRO A 175 2.07 -12.26 -6.27
C PRO A 175 2.56 -12.65 -7.67
N PHE A 176 3.08 -11.68 -8.42
CA PHE A 176 3.60 -11.85 -9.78
C PHE A 176 5.11 -12.16 -9.81
N ALA A 177 5.59 -12.96 -8.86
CA ALA A 177 7.01 -13.24 -8.67
C ALA A 177 7.67 -13.84 -9.92
N GLU A 178 6.99 -14.76 -10.61
CA GLU A 178 7.53 -15.42 -11.81
C GLU A 178 7.61 -14.43 -12.98
N THR A 179 6.55 -13.65 -13.20
CA THR A 179 6.55 -12.61 -14.24
C THR A 179 7.61 -11.54 -13.97
N ILE A 180 7.78 -11.11 -12.71
CA ILE A 180 8.80 -10.14 -12.30
C ILE A 180 10.20 -10.67 -12.59
N GLN A 181 10.49 -11.91 -12.21
CA GLN A 181 11.78 -12.56 -12.47
C GLN A 181 12.09 -12.57 -13.97
N HIS A 182 11.13 -13.03 -14.78
CA HIS A 182 11.28 -13.11 -16.23
C HIS A 182 11.50 -11.73 -16.89
N GLN A 183 10.69 -10.74 -16.53
CA GLN A 183 10.81 -9.39 -17.06
C GLN A 183 12.15 -8.74 -16.69
N TYR A 184 12.62 -8.95 -15.46
CA TYR A 184 13.89 -8.42 -15.02
C TYR A 184 15.08 -9.05 -15.77
N GLU A 185 15.09 -10.37 -15.91
CA GLU A 185 16.18 -11.07 -16.59
C GLU A 185 16.21 -10.79 -18.09
N GLN A 186 15.05 -10.73 -18.75
CA GLN A 186 14.98 -10.73 -20.20
C GLN A 186 14.76 -9.34 -20.81
N LYS A 187 14.13 -8.41 -20.07
CA LYS A 187 13.60 -7.17 -20.63
C LYS A 187 13.99 -5.90 -19.89
N ARG A 188 14.70 -5.97 -18.75
CA ARG A 188 15.03 -4.81 -17.89
C ARG A 188 15.46 -3.55 -18.64
N THR A 189 16.37 -3.67 -19.59
CA THR A 189 16.92 -2.52 -20.36
C THR A 189 15.96 -1.96 -21.41
N LEU A 190 14.83 -2.62 -21.66
CA LEU A 190 13.84 -2.28 -22.68
C LEU A 190 12.56 -1.68 -22.08
N LEU A 191 12.37 -1.73 -20.76
CA LEU A 191 11.11 -1.33 -20.11
C LEU A 191 10.94 0.18 -19.99
N PHE A 192 12.03 0.91 -19.77
CA PHE A 192 12.02 2.35 -19.53
C PHE A 192 13.06 3.07 -20.38
N LYS A 193 12.69 4.25 -20.89
CA LYS A 193 13.64 5.15 -21.57
C LYS A 193 14.76 5.63 -20.64
N ASN A 194 14.43 5.86 -19.37
CA ASN A 194 15.41 6.20 -18.35
C ASN A 194 15.92 4.91 -17.68
N PRO A 195 17.17 4.50 -17.90
CA PRO A 195 17.71 3.25 -17.36
C PRO A 195 17.85 3.27 -15.83
N ASP A 196 17.87 4.46 -15.20
CA ASP A 196 17.97 4.58 -13.74
C ASP A 196 16.65 4.23 -13.03
N VAL A 197 15.53 4.11 -13.76
CA VAL A 197 14.25 3.68 -13.18
C VAL A 197 14.33 2.24 -12.70
N LEU A 198 14.97 1.36 -13.48
CA LEU A 198 15.19 -0.03 -13.15
C LEU A 198 16.66 -0.40 -13.41
N PRO A 199 17.58 0.00 -12.51
CA PRO A 199 18.99 -0.29 -12.69
C PRO A 199 19.27 -1.78 -12.50
N GLU A 200 20.48 -2.20 -12.84
CA GLU A 200 20.96 -3.56 -12.62
C GLU A 200 21.27 -3.81 -11.14
N PHE A 201 20.79 -4.93 -10.60
CA PHE A 201 20.89 -5.40 -9.22
C PHE A 201 20.67 -6.91 -9.16
N GLN A 202 21.02 -7.53 -8.05
CA GLN A 202 20.78 -8.97 -7.81
C GLN A 202 19.34 -9.13 -7.34
N LEU A 203 18.49 -9.77 -8.16
CA LEU A 203 17.08 -9.97 -7.87
C LEU A 203 16.84 -11.34 -7.24
N GLU A 204 16.15 -11.35 -6.10
CA GLU A 204 15.44 -12.51 -5.58
C GLU A 204 13.94 -12.20 -5.45
N THR A 205 13.10 -13.22 -5.63
CA THR A 205 11.65 -13.07 -5.48
C THR A 205 11.09 -14.03 -4.42
N ILE A 206 10.03 -13.58 -3.75
CA ILE A 206 9.12 -14.41 -2.93
C ILE A 206 7.72 -14.23 -3.49
N LYS A 207 7.08 -15.33 -3.87
CA LYS A 207 5.68 -15.34 -4.29
C LYS A 207 4.80 -15.05 -3.07
N ALA A 208 4.23 -13.85 -3.05
CA ALA A 208 3.40 -13.44 -1.94
C ALA A 208 2.10 -14.26 -1.86
N VAL A 209 1.67 -14.58 -0.64
CA VAL A 209 0.36 -15.22 -0.41
C VAL A 209 -0.74 -14.32 -0.95
N GLN A 210 -1.67 -14.91 -1.69
CA GLN A 210 -2.81 -14.21 -2.26
C GLN A 210 -4.10 -14.82 -1.71
N SER A 211 -4.76 -14.06 -0.84
CA SER A 211 -5.93 -14.53 -0.09
C SER A 211 -7.22 -13.74 -0.39
N LEU A 212 -7.29 -13.15 -1.59
CA LEU A 212 -8.42 -12.32 -2.02
C LEU A 212 -9.74 -13.12 -2.02
N GLY A 213 -10.77 -12.56 -1.39
CA GLY A 213 -12.04 -13.25 -1.15
C GLY A 213 -12.02 -14.19 0.06
N GLY A 214 -10.90 -14.27 0.80
CA GLY A 214 -10.74 -15.10 2.00
C GLY A 214 -10.31 -16.55 1.73
N GLN A 215 -9.98 -16.90 0.49
CA GLN A 215 -9.47 -18.23 0.13
C GLN A 215 -7.96 -18.29 0.36
N SER A 216 -7.50 -19.24 1.18
CA SER A 216 -6.08 -19.39 1.50
C SER A 216 -5.80 -20.82 1.95
N PRO A 217 -4.59 -21.37 1.69
CA PRO A 217 -4.16 -22.62 2.31
C PRO A 217 -3.84 -22.47 3.81
N PHE A 218 -3.76 -21.24 4.32
CA PHE A 218 -3.50 -20.95 5.74
C PHE A 218 -4.79 -20.90 6.55
N ASN A 219 -4.69 -21.17 7.86
CA ASN A 219 -5.85 -21.10 8.77
C ASN A 219 -6.28 -19.65 9.03
N THR A 220 -5.32 -18.75 9.18
CA THR A 220 -5.55 -17.31 9.39
C THR A 220 -4.65 -16.46 8.52
N TRP A 221 -5.06 -15.22 8.31
CA TRP A 221 -4.27 -14.17 7.67
C TRP A 221 -2.96 -13.92 8.45
N PHE A 222 -2.98 -14.08 9.78
CA PHE A 222 -1.77 -13.95 10.59
C PHE A 222 -0.79 -15.11 10.37
N ASP A 223 -1.27 -16.33 10.12
CA ASP A 223 -0.39 -17.47 9.80
C ASP A 223 0.26 -17.27 8.42
N ALA A 224 -0.50 -16.75 7.45
CA ALA A 224 0.04 -16.38 6.13
C ALA A 224 1.06 -15.24 6.23
N LEU A 225 0.80 -14.24 7.07
CA LEU A 225 1.75 -13.16 7.36
C LEU A 225 3.03 -13.72 7.98
N GLU A 226 2.93 -14.59 8.97
CA GLU A 226 4.08 -15.17 9.66
C GLU A 226 4.93 -16.03 8.72
N TYR A 227 4.29 -16.88 7.92
CA TYR A 227 4.97 -17.62 6.85
C TYR A 227 5.78 -16.71 5.92
N MET A 228 5.21 -15.57 5.50
CA MET A 228 5.94 -14.63 4.63
C MET A 228 7.09 -13.93 5.35
N LYS A 229 6.98 -13.66 6.66
CA LYS A 229 8.12 -13.16 7.45
C LYS A 229 9.23 -14.20 7.53
N ASP A 230 8.88 -15.46 7.82
CA ASP A 230 9.84 -16.56 7.87
C ASP A 230 10.56 -16.74 6.52
N GLU A 231 9.85 -16.63 5.40
CA GLU A 231 10.46 -16.68 4.06
C GLU A 231 11.39 -15.50 3.79
N ILE A 232 11.07 -14.30 4.29
CA ILE A 232 11.95 -13.12 4.21
C ILE A 232 13.21 -13.32 5.04
N ASP A 233 13.09 -13.83 6.27
CA ASP A 233 14.21 -13.98 7.22
C ASP A 233 15.23 -15.04 6.78
N LYS A 234 14.85 -15.91 5.84
CA LYS A 234 15.76 -16.90 5.20
C LYS A 234 16.65 -16.30 4.12
N ARG A 235 16.43 -15.06 3.68
CA ARG A 235 17.13 -14.45 2.54
C ARG A 235 18.14 -13.38 2.99
N ASP A 236 19.24 -13.27 2.26
CA ASP A 236 20.20 -12.18 2.46
C ASP A 236 19.99 -11.10 1.38
N TYR A 237 19.47 -9.94 1.81
CA TYR A 237 19.19 -8.82 0.93
C TYR A 237 19.52 -7.48 1.59
N ASP A 238 19.69 -6.44 0.77
CA ASP A 238 19.91 -5.07 1.24
C ASP A 238 18.59 -4.29 1.36
N ILE A 239 17.72 -4.44 0.34
CA ILE A 239 16.46 -3.69 0.20
C ILE A 239 15.35 -4.64 -0.25
N ALA A 240 14.19 -4.57 0.41
CA ALA A 240 12.98 -5.28 -0.01
C ALA A 240 12.02 -4.33 -0.76
N LEU A 241 11.50 -4.76 -1.90
CA LEU A 241 10.41 -4.12 -2.63
C LEU A 241 9.13 -4.94 -2.45
N ILE A 242 8.06 -4.31 -1.95
CA ILE A 242 6.90 -5.04 -1.41
C ILE A 242 5.60 -4.58 -2.07
N GLY A 243 4.89 -5.52 -2.69
CA GLY A 243 3.55 -5.31 -3.25
C GLY A 243 2.69 -6.55 -3.08
N CYS A 244 1.99 -6.67 -1.96
CA CYS A 244 1.22 -7.87 -1.62
C CYS A 244 -0.07 -7.56 -0.82
N GLY A 245 -0.82 -6.54 -1.26
CA GLY A 245 -2.10 -6.16 -0.64
C GLY A 245 -1.97 -5.81 0.84
N ALA A 246 -2.90 -6.31 1.66
CA ALA A 246 -2.98 -6.01 3.10
C ALA A 246 -1.76 -6.49 3.89
N TYR A 247 -0.97 -7.43 3.37
CA TYR A 247 0.28 -7.89 4.00
C TYR A 247 1.43 -6.89 3.86
N GLY A 248 1.39 -6.00 2.86
CA GLY A 248 2.55 -5.22 2.46
C GLY A 248 3.05 -4.25 3.53
N PHE A 249 2.14 -3.62 4.27
CA PHE A 249 2.49 -2.71 5.35
C PHE A 249 3.17 -3.43 6.54
N PRO A 250 2.58 -4.49 7.12
CA PRO A 250 3.22 -5.22 8.22
C PRO A 250 4.52 -5.94 7.82
N LEU A 251 4.63 -6.42 6.58
CA LEU A 251 5.88 -6.97 6.07
C LEU A 251 6.96 -5.90 5.95
N ALA A 252 6.63 -4.68 5.48
CA ALA A 252 7.58 -3.58 5.44
C ALA A 252 8.07 -3.17 6.85
N ALA A 253 7.18 -3.19 7.84
CA ALA A 253 7.55 -2.95 9.24
C ALA A 253 8.46 -4.06 9.79
N HIS A 254 8.18 -5.33 9.47
CA HIS A 254 9.04 -6.47 9.81
C HIS A 254 10.46 -6.31 9.25
N VAL A 255 10.58 -6.02 7.95
CA VAL A 255 11.87 -5.79 7.28
C VAL A 255 12.68 -4.68 7.96
N LYS A 256 12.04 -3.58 8.38
CA LYS A 256 12.74 -2.53 9.12
C LYS A 256 13.17 -3.00 10.51
N ARG A 257 12.31 -3.73 11.24
CA ARG A 257 12.64 -4.28 12.57
C ARG A 257 13.84 -5.22 12.53
N THR A 258 14.01 -5.99 11.47
CA THR A 258 15.17 -6.88 11.27
C THR A 258 16.43 -6.15 10.77
N GLY A 259 16.41 -4.81 10.75
CA GLY A 259 17.57 -3.98 10.43
C GLY A 259 17.76 -3.70 8.94
N LYS A 260 16.79 -4.06 8.09
CA LYS A 260 16.86 -3.89 6.63
C LYS A 260 16.01 -2.70 6.16
N LYS A 261 15.95 -2.50 4.84
CA LYS A 261 15.23 -1.39 4.21
C LYS A 261 14.05 -1.93 3.39
N ALA A 262 12.88 -1.32 3.53
CA ALA A 262 11.66 -1.71 2.83
C ALA A 262 11.05 -0.56 2.04
N VAL A 263 10.57 -0.86 0.83
CA VAL A 263 9.73 0.02 0.02
C VAL A 263 8.45 -0.70 -0.36
N HIS A 264 7.34 -0.33 0.28
CA HIS A 264 6.01 -0.85 -0.03
C HIS A 264 5.28 0.06 -1.01
N LEU A 265 5.16 -0.38 -2.27
CA LEU A 265 4.48 0.34 -3.36
C LEU A 265 3.05 -0.16 -3.63
N GLY A 266 2.59 -1.18 -2.90
CA GLY A 266 1.34 -1.85 -3.22
C GLY A 266 1.37 -2.43 -4.63
N GLY A 267 0.22 -2.40 -5.32
CA GLY A 267 0.14 -2.95 -6.67
C GLY A 267 0.95 -2.19 -7.71
N ALA A 268 1.30 -0.92 -7.49
CA ALA A 268 2.11 -0.15 -8.45
C ALA A 268 3.53 -0.73 -8.64
N LEU A 269 3.99 -1.59 -7.71
CA LEU A 269 5.26 -2.30 -7.85
C LEU A 269 5.34 -3.08 -9.17
N GLN A 270 4.24 -3.63 -9.67
CA GLN A 270 4.24 -4.42 -10.91
C GLN A 270 4.67 -3.58 -12.13
N LEU A 271 4.35 -2.28 -12.14
CA LEU A 271 4.72 -1.39 -13.24
C LEU A 271 6.24 -1.20 -13.34
N LEU A 272 6.94 -1.24 -12.20
CA LEU A 272 8.40 -1.15 -12.16
C LEU A 272 9.07 -2.29 -12.94
N PHE A 273 8.38 -3.42 -13.12
CA PHE A 273 8.86 -4.57 -13.90
C PHE A 273 8.15 -4.71 -15.26
N GLY A 274 7.46 -3.67 -15.71
CA GLY A 274 6.82 -3.65 -17.03
C GLY A 274 5.58 -4.54 -17.11
N ILE A 275 4.88 -4.75 -15.99
CA ILE A 275 3.67 -5.58 -15.94
C ILE A 275 2.44 -4.66 -15.94
N LYS A 276 1.64 -4.74 -16.99
CA LYS A 276 0.40 -3.98 -17.20
C LYS A 276 -0.68 -4.42 -16.20
N GLY A 277 -1.63 -3.53 -15.98
CA GLY A 277 -2.87 -3.83 -15.27
C GLY A 277 -3.95 -2.84 -15.65
N LYS A 278 -5.22 -3.27 -15.61
CA LYS A 278 -6.38 -2.52 -16.08
C LYS A 278 -6.50 -1.11 -15.47
N ARG A 279 -6.03 -0.90 -14.24
CA ARG A 279 -6.03 0.42 -13.59
C ARG A 279 -5.23 1.45 -14.38
N TRP A 280 -4.05 1.07 -14.85
CA TRP A 280 -3.07 2.00 -15.41
C TRP A 280 -3.22 2.20 -16.92
N ILE A 281 -3.99 1.33 -17.59
CA ILE A 281 -4.39 1.57 -18.98
C ILE A 281 -5.55 2.56 -19.11
N ASN A 282 -6.19 2.95 -18.00
CA ASN A 282 -7.17 4.03 -18.00
C ASN A 282 -6.47 5.38 -18.33
N PRO A 283 -6.85 6.07 -19.42
CA PRO A 283 -6.22 7.33 -19.83
C PRO A 283 -6.27 8.44 -18.76
N TYR A 284 -7.21 8.39 -17.83
CA TYR A 284 -7.40 9.42 -16.81
C TYR A 284 -6.75 9.07 -15.46
N TYR A 285 -6.12 7.90 -15.32
CA TYR A 285 -5.48 7.50 -14.07
C TYR A 285 -4.32 8.44 -13.71
N GLY A 286 -4.19 8.77 -12.41
CA GLY A 286 -3.16 9.67 -11.89
C GLY A 286 -3.43 11.16 -12.07
N LYS A 287 -4.06 11.59 -13.16
CA LYS A 287 -4.34 13.01 -13.46
C LYS A 287 -5.12 13.72 -12.34
N VAL A 288 -6.04 13.00 -11.70
CA VAL A 288 -6.85 13.53 -10.56
C VAL A 288 -5.99 13.80 -9.33
N PHE A 289 -4.87 13.08 -9.15
CA PHE A 289 -4.05 13.14 -7.95
C PHE A 289 -2.78 13.98 -8.15
N LEU A 290 -2.24 14.01 -9.36
CA LEU A 290 -1.03 14.72 -9.73
C LEU A 290 -1.31 15.61 -10.95
N PRO A 291 -1.58 16.92 -10.76
CA PRO A 291 -2.01 17.81 -11.84
C PRO A 291 -1.03 17.95 -13.01
N PHE A 292 0.26 17.64 -12.80
CA PHE A 292 1.26 17.66 -13.87
C PHE A 292 1.19 16.43 -14.79
N LEU A 293 0.47 15.36 -14.40
CA LEU A 293 0.26 14.20 -15.26
C LEU A 293 -0.77 14.55 -16.34
N LYS A 294 -0.34 14.37 -17.59
CA LYS A 294 -1.22 14.51 -18.75
C LYS A 294 -2.13 13.28 -18.88
N GLU A 295 -3.20 13.42 -19.65
CA GLU A 295 -3.99 12.27 -20.07
C GLU A 295 -3.10 11.24 -20.77
N ASN A 296 -3.42 9.97 -20.57
CA ASN A 296 -2.70 8.82 -21.11
C ASN A 296 -1.26 8.66 -20.59
N TYR A 297 -0.89 9.35 -19.50
CA TYR A 297 0.49 9.34 -18.99
C TYR A 297 1.03 7.93 -18.75
N TYR A 298 0.29 7.08 -18.02
CA TYR A 298 0.73 5.72 -17.70
C TYR A 298 0.82 4.83 -18.94
N ASN A 299 -0.14 4.91 -19.86
CA ASN A 299 -0.05 4.20 -21.14
C ASN A 299 1.20 4.62 -21.94
N ASN A 300 1.59 5.90 -21.89
CA ASN A 300 2.79 6.39 -22.58
C ASN A 300 4.10 5.92 -21.94
N LEU A 301 4.07 5.37 -20.71
CA LEU A 301 5.21 4.66 -20.12
C LEU A 301 5.38 3.26 -20.71
N MET A 302 4.28 2.65 -21.16
CA MET A 302 4.24 1.27 -21.65
C MET A 302 4.72 1.19 -23.10
N ASN A 303 5.40 0.09 -23.43
CA ASN A 303 5.84 -0.22 -24.80
C ASN A 303 5.55 -1.70 -25.14
N GLU A 304 6.06 -2.18 -26.27
CA GLU A 304 5.87 -3.54 -26.77
C GLU A 304 6.47 -4.64 -25.86
N PHE A 305 7.41 -4.28 -24.97
CA PHE A 305 8.06 -5.22 -24.03
C PHE A 305 7.33 -5.36 -22.69
N TRP A 306 6.26 -4.59 -22.49
CA TRP A 306 5.41 -4.70 -21.31
C TRP A 306 4.34 -5.77 -21.50
N VAL A 307 4.17 -6.62 -20.49
CA VAL A 307 3.30 -7.81 -20.52
C VAL A 307 2.15 -7.69 -19.54
N TYR A 308 1.11 -8.51 -19.69
CA TYR A 308 0.16 -8.76 -18.59
C TYR A 308 0.74 -9.85 -17.67
N PRO A 309 0.36 -9.91 -16.38
CA PRO A 309 0.76 -11.02 -15.52
C PRO A 309 0.30 -12.35 -16.13
N SER A 310 1.03 -13.43 -15.83
CA SER A 310 0.64 -14.75 -16.33
C SER A 310 -0.73 -15.19 -15.78
N GLU A 311 -1.44 -16.02 -16.54
CA GLU A 311 -2.73 -16.57 -16.08
C GLU A 311 -2.57 -17.44 -14.83
N SER A 312 -1.41 -18.09 -14.62
CA SER A 312 -1.12 -18.85 -13.40
C SER A 312 -0.94 -17.98 -12.15
N GLU A 313 -0.69 -16.67 -12.33
CA GLU A 313 -0.58 -15.69 -11.25
C GLU A 313 -1.86 -14.87 -11.05
N ARG A 314 -2.93 -15.22 -11.79
CA ARG A 314 -4.25 -14.60 -11.66
C ARG A 314 -5.12 -15.37 -10.66
N PRO A 315 -5.60 -14.73 -9.57
CA PRO A 315 -6.57 -15.36 -8.68
C PRO A 315 -7.88 -15.58 -9.41
N SER A 316 -8.56 -16.67 -9.07
CA SER A 316 -9.95 -16.94 -9.47
C SER A 316 -10.89 -15.76 -9.17
N ASN A 317 -10.66 -15.06 -8.06
CA ASN A 317 -11.47 -13.94 -7.60
C ASN A 317 -11.01 -12.56 -8.11
N ALA A 318 -10.09 -12.49 -9.08
CA ALA A 318 -9.53 -11.23 -9.59
C ALA A 318 -10.62 -10.20 -9.98
N ALA A 319 -11.73 -10.64 -10.58
CA ALA A 319 -12.83 -9.77 -11.01
C ALA A 319 -13.47 -8.98 -9.86
N ASN A 320 -13.44 -9.52 -8.64
CA ASN A 320 -14.03 -8.88 -7.46
C ASN A 320 -13.14 -7.77 -6.88
N VAL A 321 -11.87 -7.71 -7.30
CA VAL A 321 -10.91 -6.69 -6.84
C VAL A 321 -10.88 -5.56 -7.85
N GLU A 322 -11.78 -4.60 -7.63
CA GLU A 322 -11.89 -3.38 -8.43
C GLU A 322 -11.98 -3.67 -9.94
N GLY A 323 -12.68 -4.74 -10.32
CA GLY A 323 -12.86 -5.14 -11.72
C GLY A 323 -11.60 -5.70 -12.37
N ALA A 324 -10.77 -6.42 -11.59
CA ALA A 324 -9.46 -6.95 -11.96
C ALA A 324 -8.43 -5.86 -12.26
N CYS A 325 -8.33 -4.84 -11.41
CA CYS A 325 -7.51 -3.65 -11.65
C CYS A 325 -5.99 -3.90 -11.83
N TYR A 326 -5.47 -5.00 -11.28
CA TYR A 326 -4.05 -5.39 -11.35
C TYR A 326 -3.71 -6.35 -12.49
N TRP A 327 -4.73 -6.89 -13.15
CA TRP A 327 -4.62 -7.81 -14.28
C TRP A 327 -5.10 -7.13 -15.57
#